data_AF-A0A557P331-F1
#
_entry.id   AF-A0A557P331-F1
#
_cell.length_a   1.000
_cell.length_b   1.000
_cell.length_c   1.000
_cell.angle_alpha   90.00
_cell.angle_beta   90.00
_cell.angle_gamma   90.00
#
_symmetry.space_group_name_H-M   'P 1'
#
loop_
_entity.id
_entity.type
_entity.pdbx_description
1 polymer ?
#
loop_
_entity_poly.entity_id
_entity_poly.type
_entity_poly.pdbx_seq_one_letter_code
_entity_poly.pdbx_strand_id
1 'polypeptide(L)'
;MKSSIFNDHGYSVFNSRIGWWQDRKRAWIELGIQSELGRDDKLSITSLTTNQYTEKNQIEKTLGRKLTIDEYKNEHCTFSKLATTSIFDPVLAEICYEWFCPQGGHIVDPFAGGSVRGVVASRVNRSYSGNDLRSEQVEANRIQAEDICIEPKPQWTIGDSVEIENLIKVKADMIFSCPPYADLEKYSDDVRDLSNMDYHGFIDAYRQIIKACFRMLKDNRFAVFVVGEVRDKKGNYRNFVSDTISAFIDAGFNYYNEAILVNVVGSLPIRVGKQFSQSRKLGKTHQNILVFVKGNGKKAAQACGDVEIHMDEEEAEN
;
A
#
# COMPACT_ATOMS: atom_id res chain seq x y z
N MET A 1 -16.95 9.84 -13.08
CA MET A 1 -15.92 10.75 -12.56
C MET A 1 -15.16 11.24 -13.79
N LYS A 2 -15.37 12.49 -14.23
CA LYS A 2 -14.60 13.08 -15.35
C LYS A 2 -13.25 13.54 -14.81
N SER A 3 -12.22 13.39 -15.65
CA SER A 3 -10.77 13.59 -15.48
C SER A 3 -10.20 13.63 -14.06
N SER A 4 -9.25 12.74 -13.82
CA SER A 4 -8.35 12.77 -12.66
C SER A 4 -7.50 14.04 -12.72
N ILE A 5 -7.95 15.07 -12.00
CA ILE A 5 -7.25 16.35 -11.90
C ILE A 5 -6.22 16.25 -10.78
N PHE A 6 -4.94 16.37 -11.11
CA PHE A 6 -3.87 16.46 -10.13
C PHE A 6 -3.23 17.85 -10.18
N ASN A 7 -3.03 18.45 -9.01
CA ASN A 7 -2.24 19.68 -8.86
C ASN A 7 -0.74 19.38 -8.71
N ASP A 8 -0.31 18.19 -9.15
CA ASP A 8 1.08 17.73 -9.06
C ASP A 8 1.68 17.64 -10.47
N HIS A 9 2.71 18.43 -10.73
CA HIS A 9 3.30 18.62 -12.07
C HIS A 9 4.36 17.55 -12.41
N GLY A 10 4.15 16.31 -11.99
CA GLY A 10 5.20 15.30 -12.08
C GLY A 10 6.33 15.55 -11.08
N TYR A 11 6.05 16.14 -9.92
CA TYR A 11 7.06 16.36 -8.90
C TYR A 11 7.44 15.05 -8.20
N SER A 12 8.62 15.04 -7.58
CA SER A 12 9.11 13.89 -6.82
C SER A 12 8.69 13.91 -5.34
N VAL A 13 7.81 14.83 -4.91
CA VAL A 13 7.34 14.91 -3.53
C VAL A 13 5.82 15.04 -3.50
N PHE A 14 5.17 13.95 -3.11
CA PHE A 14 3.71 13.90 -2.94
C PHE A 14 3.36 14.18 -1.50
N ASN A 15 2.72 15.33 -1.25
CA ASN A 15 2.34 15.69 0.12
C ASN A 15 0.88 15.36 0.38
N SER A 16 0.61 14.17 0.93
CA SER A 16 -0.75 13.74 1.26
C SER A 16 -1.46 14.61 2.30
N ARG A 17 -0.78 15.55 2.95
CA ARG A 17 -1.34 16.39 4.02
C ARG A 17 -2.11 17.62 3.52
N ILE A 18 -1.94 17.97 2.25
CA ILE A 18 -2.50 19.20 1.67
C ILE A 18 -4.00 19.04 1.36
N GLY A 19 -4.71 20.17 1.27
CA GLY A 19 -6.17 20.24 1.15
C GLY A 19 -6.73 19.37 0.03
N TRP A 20 -6.29 19.62 -1.22
CA TRP A 20 -6.82 18.90 -2.38
C TRP A 20 -6.62 17.38 -2.28
N TRP A 21 -5.50 16.91 -1.72
CA TRP A 21 -5.27 15.47 -1.54
C TRP A 21 -6.25 14.89 -0.54
N GLN A 22 -6.48 15.58 0.58
CA GLN A 22 -7.44 15.15 1.60
C GLN A 22 -8.88 15.18 1.06
N ASP A 23 -9.25 16.19 0.27
CA ASP A 23 -10.55 16.26 -0.42
C ASP A 23 -10.74 15.09 -1.38
N ARG A 24 -9.73 14.81 -2.23
CA ARG A 24 -9.78 13.69 -3.16
C ARG A 24 -9.86 12.35 -2.45
N LYS A 25 -9.12 12.19 -1.35
CA LYS A 25 -9.15 11.00 -0.50
C LYS A 25 -10.53 10.79 0.13
N ARG A 26 -11.18 11.86 0.62
CA ARG A 26 -12.55 11.78 1.13
C ARG A 26 -13.52 11.32 0.05
N ALA A 27 -13.44 11.88 -1.15
CA ALA A 27 -14.28 11.47 -2.29
C ALA A 27 -14.13 9.98 -2.63
N TRP A 28 -12.93 9.41 -2.51
CA TRP A 28 -12.71 7.98 -2.66
C TRP A 28 -13.35 7.15 -1.53
N ILE A 29 -13.21 7.59 -0.28
CA ILE A 29 -13.79 6.90 0.88
C ILE A 29 -15.32 6.93 0.84
N GLU A 30 -15.92 8.04 0.38
CA GLU A 30 -17.37 8.22 0.22
C GLU A 30 -18.00 7.23 -0.79
N LEU A 31 -17.20 6.59 -1.65
CA LEU A 31 -17.67 5.49 -2.50
C LEU A 31 -17.97 4.20 -1.71
N GLY A 32 -17.67 4.14 -0.42
CA GLY A 32 -17.96 3.00 0.45
C GLY A 32 -16.79 2.03 0.64
N ILE A 33 -15.55 2.46 0.36
CA ILE A 33 -14.37 1.58 0.54
C ILE A 33 -14.18 1.25 2.03
N GLN A 34 -14.29 -0.03 2.39
CA GLN A 34 -14.14 -0.55 3.75
C GLN A 34 -12.80 -1.30 3.88
N SER A 35 -11.73 -0.53 4.07
CA SER A 35 -10.36 -1.04 3.98
C SER A 35 -9.92 -1.93 5.16
N GLU A 36 -10.74 -1.99 6.20
CA GLU A 36 -10.56 -2.79 7.40
C GLU A 36 -11.06 -4.24 7.27
N LEU A 37 -12.02 -4.51 6.38
CA LEU A 37 -12.64 -5.84 6.26
C LEU A 37 -11.68 -6.89 5.69
N GLY A 38 -11.80 -8.13 6.20
CA GLY A 38 -10.93 -9.26 5.85
C GLY A 38 -9.61 -9.32 6.66
N ARG A 39 -9.45 -8.43 7.65
CA ARG A 39 -8.23 -8.33 8.48
C ARG A 39 -8.41 -8.87 9.91
N ASP A 40 -9.58 -9.43 10.22
CA ASP A 40 -10.07 -9.55 11.60
C ASP A 40 -9.57 -10.77 12.40
N ASP A 41 -9.10 -11.84 11.75
CA ASP A 41 -8.90 -13.09 12.51
C ASP A 41 -7.47 -13.38 12.99
N LYS A 42 -6.42 -12.71 12.47
CA LYS A 42 -5.02 -13.10 12.79
C LYS A 42 -3.98 -12.00 12.91
N LEU A 43 -4.31 -10.72 12.68
CA LEU A 43 -3.41 -9.63 13.06
C LEU A 43 -3.47 -9.48 14.58
N SER A 44 -2.75 -10.35 15.29
CA SER A 44 -2.62 -10.29 16.74
C SER A 44 -1.99 -8.95 17.11
N ILE A 45 -2.82 -7.96 17.41
CA ILE A 45 -2.41 -6.81 18.21
C ILE A 45 -2.08 -7.41 19.58
N THR A 46 -0.85 -7.89 19.76
CA THR A 46 -0.39 -8.47 21.02
C THR A 46 -0.34 -7.42 22.14
N SER A 47 -0.40 -6.13 21.80
CA SER A 47 -0.23 -5.00 22.72
C SER A 47 -1.15 -3.83 22.36
N LEU A 48 -1.86 -3.26 23.34
CA LEU A 48 -2.64 -2.03 23.15
C LEU A 48 -1.71 -0.83 22.89
N THR A 49 -2.18 0.17 22.14
CA THR A 49 -1.47 1.46 22.04
C THR A 49 -1.54 2.21 23.38
N THR A 50 -0.66 3.20 23.61
CA THR A 50 -0.67 4.01 24.84
C THR A 50 -2.03 4.68 25.10
N ASN A 51 -2.72 5.14 24.04
CA ASN A 51 -4.05 5.74 24.18
C ASN A 51 -5.10 4.69 24.55
N GLN A 52 -5.04 3.51 23.96
CA GLN A 52 -5.93 2.40 24.32
C GLN A 52 -5.66 1.89 25.75
N TYR A 53 -4.40 1.85 26.21
CA TYR A 53 -4.10 1.59 27.62
C TYR A 53 -4.65 2.68 28.54
N THR A 54 -4.58 3.95 28.12
CA THR A 54 -5.11 5.08 28.91
C THR A 54 -6.63 5.03 28.98
N GLU A 55 -7.30 4.77 27.87
CA GLU A 55 -8.76 4.58 27.78
C GLU A 55 -9.20 3.35 28.59
N LYS A 56 -8.53 2.20 28.41
CA LYS A 56 -8.74 0.99 29.21
C LYS A 56 -8.61 1.29 30.70
N ASN A 57 -7.57 2.00 31.13
CA ASN A 57 -7.37 2.37 32.54
C ASN A 57 -8.47 3.30 33.06
N GLN A 58 -9.05 4.18 32.22
CA GLN A 58 -10.18 5.03 32.60
C GLN A 58 -11.47 4.22 32.72
N ILE A 59 -11.72 3.30 31.78
CA ILE A 59 -12.87 2.39 31.82
C ILE A 59 -12.79 1.45 33.02
N GLU A 60 -11.61 0.91 33.33
CA GLU A 60 -11.37 0.08 34.52
C GLU A 60 -11.68 0.83 35.82
N LYS A 61 -11.39 2.14 35.89
CA LYS A 61 -11.76 2.98 37.04
C LYS A 61 -13.27 3.14 37.19
N THR A 62 -13.98 3.29 36.07
CA THR A 62 -15.44 3.40 36.07
C THR A 62 -16.12 2.06 36.39
N LEU A 63 -15.58 0.95 35.89
CA LEU A 63 -16.11 -0.40 36.14
C LEU A 63 -15.72 -0.97 37.51
N GLY A 64 -14.70 -0.41 38.16
CA GLY A 64 -14.20 -0.90 39.45
C GLY A 64 -13.50 -2.27 39.36
N ARG A 65 -13.19 -2.77 38.15
CA ARG A 65 -12.49 -4.03 37.91
C ARG A 65 -11.45 -3.89 36.80
N LYS A 66 -10.45 -4.76 36.81
CA LYS A 66 -9.50 -4.90 35.71
C LYS A 66 -10.15 -5.61 34.52
N LEU A 67 -9.86 -5.13 33.33
CA LEU A 67 -10.23 -5.78 32.07
C LEU A 67 -9.02 -6.54 31.54
N THR A 68 -9.23 -7.71 30.95
CA THR A 68 -8.23 -8.31 30.06
C THR A 68 -8.09 -7.47 28.79
N ILE A 69 -7.02 -7.71 28.02
CA ILE A 69 -6.85 -7.03 26.72
C ILE A 69 -8.02 -7.42 25.79
N ASP A 70 -8.47 -8.67 25.83
CA ASP A 70 -9.51 -9.18 24.95
C ASP A 70 -10.89 -8.63 25.30
N GLU A 71 -11.24 -8.53 26.60
CA GLU A 71 -12.48 -7.87 27.03
C GLU A 71 -12.53 -6.40 26.59
N TYR A 72 -11.42 -5.66 26.76
CA TYR A 72 -11.36 -4.26 26.30
C TYR A 72 -11.54 -4.15 24.77
N LYS A 73 -10.93 -5.04 24.00
CA LYS A 73 -11.05 -5.03 22.54
C LYS A 73 -12.47 -5.33 22.07
N ASN A 74 -13.12 -6.32 22.67
CA ASN A 74 -14.43 -6.81 22.23
C ASN A 74 -15.58 -5.89 22.67
N GLU A 75 -15.49 -5.32 23.88
CA GLU A 75 -16.62 -4.63 24.49
C GLU A 75 -16.50 -3.10 24.46
N HIS A 76 -15.29 -2.57 24.24
CA HIS A 76 -15.01 -1.15 24.47
C HIS A 76 -14.17 -0.46 23.39
N CYS A 77 -13.40 -1.21 22.60
CA CYS A 77 -12.63 -0.64 21.51
C CYS A 77 -13.46 -0.66 20.23
N THR A 78 -13.81 0.51 19.70
CA THR A 78 -14.48 0.61 18.40
C THR A 78 -13.54 0.06 17.32
N PHE A 79 -14.03 -0.78 16.41
CA PHE A 79 -13.22 -1.38 15.34
C PHE A 79 -12.41 -0.34 14.52
N SER A 80 -12.94 0.87 14.35
CA SER A 80 -12.24 1.99 13.71
C SER A 80 -10.98 2.47 14.46
N LYS A 81 -10.89 2.21 15.78
CA LYS A 81 -9.73 2.51 16.65
C LYS A 81 -8.74 1.34 16.75
N LEU A 82 -9.12 0.14 16.30
CA LEU A 82 -8.28 -1.06 16.27
C LEU A 82 -7.43 -1.16 15.01
N ALA A 83 -7.77 -0.42 13.95
CA ALA A 83 -7.01 -0.42 12.71
C ALA A 83 -5.65 0.29 12.88
N THR A 84 -4.67 -0.44 13.40
CA THR A 84 -3.23 -0.12 13.29
C THR A 84 -2.67 -0.46 11.92
N THR A 85 -3.45 -1.09 11.05
CA THR A 85 -3.02 -1.63 9.77
C THR A 85 -3.03 -0.56 8.68
N SER A 86 -1.93 -0.45 7.93
CA SER A 86 -1.81 0.50 6.83
C SER A 86 -2.90 0.26 5.78
N ILE A 87 -3.73 1.29 5.53
CA ILE A 87 -4.68 1.33 4.42
C ILE A 87 -3.97 2.03 3.27
N PHE A 88 -3.97 1.42 2.08
CA PHE A 88 -3.34 2.03 0.92
C PHE A 88 -4.05 3.35 0.55
N ASP A 89 -3.29 4.37 0.18
CA ASP A 89 -3.87 5.67 -0.15
C ASP A 89 -4.51 5.64 -1.56
N PRO A 90 -5.84 5.82 -1.69
CA PRO A 90 -6.51 5.71 -2.98
C PRO A 90 -6.11 6.83 -3.96
N VAL A 91 -5.72 8.01 -3.47
CA VAL A 91 -5.26 9.11 -4.32
C VAL A 91 -3.88 8.77 -4.90
N LEU A 92 -3.02 8.13 -4.11
CA LEU A 92 -1.75 7.64 -4.63
C LEU A 92 -1.95 6.57 -5.72
N ALA A 93 -2.88 5.63 -5.51
CA ALA A 93 -3.22 4.63 -6.53
C ALA A 93 -3.68 5.31 -7.82
N GLU A 94 -4.59 6.27 -7.70
CA GLU A 94 -5.10 7.07 -8.82
C GLU A 94 -3.95 7.75 -9.59
N ILE A 95 -3.09 8.50 -8.92
CA ILE A 95 -1.92 9.16 -9.53
C ILE A 95 -1.04 8.15 -10.26
N CYS A 96 -0.71 7.03 -9.61
CA CYS A 96 0.17 6.03 -10.19
C CYS A 96 -0.44 5.39 -11.45
N TYR A 97 -1.75 5.17 -11.46
CA TYR A 97 -2.45 4.62 -12.63
C TYR A 97 -2.49 5.61 -13.78
N GLU A 98 -2.78 6.88 -13.50
CA GLU A 98 -2.85 7.90 -14.54
C GLU A 98 -1.47 8.23 -15.13
N TRP A 99 -0.42 8.18 -14.33
CA TRP A 99 0.92 8.54 -14.81
C TRP A 99 1.68 7.38 -15.45
N PHE A 100 1.43 6.14 -15.00
CA PHE A 100 2.29 5.00 -15.34
C PHE A 100 1.55 3.80 -15.95
N CYS A 101 0.23 3.87 -16.11
CA CYS A 101 -0.55 2.84 -16.79
C CYS A 101 -1.31 3.43 -18.00
N PRO A 102 -1.17 2.84 -19.21
CA PRO A 102 -2.03 3.13 -20.35
C PRO A 102 -3.51 3.18 -19.98
N GLN A 103 -4.26 4.07 -20.64
CA GLN A 103 -5.72 4.09 -20.55
C GLN A 103 -6.29 2.73 -20.98
N GLY A 104 -7.23 2.18 -20.21
CA GLY A 104 -7.75 0.82 -20.44
C GLY A 104 -6.72 -0.30 -20.18
N GLY A 105 -5.53 0.02 -19.67
CA GLY A 105 -4.47 -0.94 -19.41
C GLY A 105 -4.79 -1.92 -18.29
N HIS A 106 -4.02 -3.01 -18.22
CA HIS A 106 -4.16 -4.04 -17.20
C HIS A 106 -3.09 -3.91 -16.12
N ILE A 107 -3.50 -3.72 -14.87
CA ILE A 107 -2.63 -3.64 -13.70
C ILE A 107 -2.54 -5.01 -13.03
N VAL A 108 -1.33 -5.46 -12.74
CA VAL A 108 -1.09 -6.67 -11.92
C VAL A 108 -0.45 -6.28 -10.60
N ASP A 109 -1.00 -6.81 -9.51
CA ASP A 109 -0.52 -6.59 -8.15
C ASP A 109 -0.16 -7.91 -7.46
N PRO A 110 1.13 -8.19 -7.23
CA PRO A 110 1.56 -9.41 -6.55
C PRO A 110 1.27 -9.43 -5.05
N PHE A 111 0.90 -8.31 -4.43
CA PHE A 111 0.65 -8.22 -3.00
C PHE A 111 -0.61 -7.37 -2.76
N ALA A 112 -1.74 -7.89 -3.22
CA ALA A 112 -2.98 -7.12 -3.39
C ALA A 112 -3.54 -6.58 -2.06
N GLY A 113 -3.41 -7.32 -0.95
CA GLY A 113 -3.95 -6.88 0.33
C GLY A 113 -5.43 -6.48 0.20
N GLY A 114 -5.77 -5.29 0.72
CA GLY A 114 -7.14 -4.76 0.67
C GLY A 114 -7.62 -4.31 -0.71
N SER A 115 -8.93 -4.10 -0.82
CA SER A 115 -9.66 -3.83 -2.07
C SER A 115 -9.29 -2.51 -2.79
N VAL A 116 -8.72 -1.53 -2.06
CA VAL A 116 -8.47 -0.15 -2.53
C VAL A 116 -7.89 -0.09 -3.94
N ARG A 117 -6.79 -0.79 -4.19
CA ARG A 117 -6.07 -0.73 -5.48
C ARG A 117 -6.92 -1.24 -6.64
N GLY A 118 -7.69 -2.31 -6.42
CA GLY A 118 -8.63 -2.85 -7.42
C GLY A 118 -9.85 -1.96 -7.65
N VAL A 119 -10.40 -1.38 -6.58
CA VAL A 119 -11.53 -0.43 -6.66
C VAL A 119 -11.14 0.81 -7.45
N VAL A 120 -10.00 1.42 -7.15
CA VAL A 120 -9.50 2.59 -7.88
C VAL A 120 -9.32 2.25 -9.35
N ALA A 121 -8.67 1.12 -9.68
CA ALA A 121 -8.42 0.70 -11.07
C ALA A 121 -9.73 0.59 -11.88
N SER A 122 -10.74 -0.08 -11.34
CA SER A 122 -12.08 -0.19 -11.94
C SER A 122 -12.70 1.20 -12.20
N ARG A 123 -12.65 2.09 -11.20
CA ARG A 123 -13.26 3.42 -11.28
C ARG A 123 -12.53 4.37 -12.24
N VAL A 124 -11.24 4.12 -12.51
CA VAL A 124 -10.46 4.83 -13.54
C VAL A 124 -10.32 4.02 -14.85
N ASN A 125 -11.27 3.12 -15.11
CA ASN A 125 -11.40 2.37 -16.36
C ASN A 125 -10.14 1.56 -16.73
N ARG A 126 -9.53 0.88 -15.76
CA ARG A 126 -8.39 -0.03 -15.95
C ARG A 126 -8.68 -1.39 -15.36
N SER A 127 -8.26 -2.44 -16.06
CA SER A 127 -8.40 -3.81 -15.58
C SER A 127 -7.40 -4.07 -14.46
N TYR A 128 -7.78 -4.92 -13.50
CA TYR A 128 -6.95 -5.23 -12.34
C TYR A 128 -6.93 -6.74 -12.06
N SER A 129 -5.75 -7.29 -11.79
CA SER A 129 -5.59 -8.62 -11.23
C SER A 129 -4.61 -8.60 -10.05
N GLY A 130 -5.14 -8.88 -8.86
CA GLY A 130 -4.36 -8.91 -7.63
C GLY A 130 -4.23 -10.33 -7.07
N ASN A 131 -3.09 -10.65 -6.48
CA ASN A 131 -2.90 -11.88 -5.71
C ASN A 131 -2.72 -11.59 -4.23
N ASP A 132 -3.33 -12.40 -3.37
CA ASP A 132 -3.03 -12.43 -1.95
C ASP A 132 -3.05 -13.88 -1.43
N LEU A 133 -2.25 -14.16 -0.40
CA LEU A 133 -2.20 -15.49 0.22
C LEU A 133 -3.46 -15.76 1.05
N ARG A 134 -4.05 -14.70 1.64
CA ARG A 134 -5.13 -14.79 2.61
C ARG A 134 -6.50 -14.83 1.93
N SER A 135 -7.15 -15.99 1.97
CA SER A 135 -8.48 -16.19 1.36
C SER A 135 -9.54 -15.24 1.92
N GLU A 136 -9.50 -14.94 3.20
CA GLU A 136 -10.46 -14.04 3.87
C GLU A 136 -10.31 -12.59 3.40
N GLN A 137 -9.09 -12.16 3.09
CA GLN A 137 -8.85 -10.82 2.52
C GLN A 137 -9.35 -10.76 1.07
N VAL A 138 -9.10 -11.81 0.29
CA VAL A 138 -9.56 -11.90 -1.10
C VAL A 138 -11.09 -11.93 -1.17
N GLU A 139 -11.75 -12.66 -0.28
CA GLU A 139 -13.21 -12.72 -0.26
C GLU A 139 -13.83 -11.38 0.16
N ALA A 140 -13.28 -10.72 1.18
CA ALA A 140 -13.68 -9.37 1.54
C ALA A 140 -13.51 -8.37 0.38
N ASN A 141 -12.45 -8.52 -0.42
CA ASN A 141 -12.24 -7.68 -1.60
C ASN A 141 -13.33 -7.91 -2.67
N ARG A 142 -13.72 -9.16 -2.92
CA ARG A 142 -14.76 -9.50 -3.90
C ARG A 142 -16.12 -8.96 -3.49
N ILE A 143 -16.49 -9.11 -2.22
CA ILE A 143 -17.74 -8.57 -1.67
C ILE A 143 -17.79 -7.05 -1.88
N GLN A 144 -16.75 -6.33 -1.48
CA GLN A 144 -16.70 -4.87 -1.69
C GLN A 144 -16.70 -4.49 -3.18
N ALA A 145 -16.10 -5.30 -4.05
CA ALA A 145 -16.09 -5.02 -5.47
C ALA A 145 -17.49 -5.12 -6.09
N GLU A 146 -18.33 -6.03 -5.63
CA GLU A 146 -19.72 -6.14 -6.10
C GLU A 146 -20.54 -4.88 -5.78
N ASP A 147 -20.30 -4.26 -4.62
CA ASP A 147 -21.04 -3.08 -4.18
C ASP A 147 -20.49 -1.76 -4.77
N ILE A 148 -19.17 -1.69 -4.98
CA ILE A 148 -18.48 -0.43 -5.29
C ILE A 148 -17.99 -0.35 -6.73
N CYS A 149 -17.56 -1.46 -7.34
CA CYS A 149 -16.88 -1.42 -8.64
C CYS A 149 -17.86 -1.33 -9.80
N ILE A 150 -17.36 -0.75 -10.90
CA ILE A 150 -18.00 -0.77 -12.22
C ILE A 150 -17.16 -1.65 -13.15
N GLU A 151 -17.60 -1.82 -14.39
CA GLU A 151 -16.73 -2.48 -15.38
C GLU A 151 -15.55 -1.58 -15.77
N PRO A 152 -14.32 -2.13 -15.88
CA PRO A 152 -13.97 -3.54 -15.65
C PRO A 152 -13.90 -3.90 -14.16
N LYS A 153 -14.56 -4.99 -13.77
CA LYS A 153 -14.49 -5.49 -12.39
C LYS A 153 -13.09 -6.07 -12.04
N PRO A 154 -12.51 -5.71 -10.89
CA PRO A 154 -11.22 -6.24 -10.46
C PRO A 154 -11.28 -7.74 -10.17
N GLN A 155 -10.19 -8.45 -10.46
CA GLN A 155 -10.05 -9.88 -10.21
C GLN A 155 -9.03 -10.13 -9.12
N TRP A 156 -9.32 -11.08 -8.22
CA TRP A 156 -8.37 -11.50 -7.18
C TRP A 156 -8.18 -13.02 -7.16
N THR A 157 -6.93 -13.44 -7.12
CA THR A 157 -6.50 -14.84 -6.94
C THR A 157 -6.05 -15.08 -5.51
N ILE A 158 -6.19 -16.32 -5.06
CA ILE A 158 -5.71 -16.78 -3.75
C ILE A 158 -4.51 -17.69 -4.00
N GLY A 159 -3.35 -17.35 -3.46
CA GLY A 159 -2.16 -18.19 -3.58
C GLY A 159 -0.86 -17.50 -3.20
N ASP A 160 0.22 -18.27 -3.22
CA ASP A 160 1.57 -17.77 -3.00
C ASP A 160 2.03 -16.96 -4.22
N SER A 161 2.47 -15.71 -4.00
CA SER A 161 2.93 -14.81 -5.06
C SER A 161 4.20 -15.31 -5.73
N VAL A 162 4.97 -16.22 -5.12
CA VAL A 162 6.06 -16.94 -5.78
C VAL A 162 5.56 -17.67 -7.05
N GLU A 163 4.31 -18.12 -7.04
CA GLU A 163 3.62 -18.82 -8.13
C GLU A 163 2.73 -17.89 -8.98
N ILE A 164 2.93 -16.57 -8.93
CA ILE A 164 1.98 -15.62 -9.53
C ILE A 164 1.76 -15.79 -11.04
N GLU A 165 2.75 -16.27 -11.79
CA GLU A 165 2.59 -16.59 -13.23
C GLU A 165 1.64 -17.78 -13.47
N ASN A 166 1.43 -18.63 -12.46
CA ASN A 166 0.46 -19.71 -12.47
C ASN A 166 -0.95 -19.22 -12.14
N LEU A 167 -1.06 -18.18 -11.32
CA LEU A 167 -2.32 -17.62 -10.84
C LEU A 167 -2.91 -16.58 -11.81
N ILE A 168 -2.07 -15.70 -12.37
CA ILE A 168 -2.49 -14.61 -13.25
C ILE A 168 -1.85 -14.81 -14.63
N LYS A 169 -2.67 -15.11 -15.64
CA LYS A 169 -2.21 -15.42 -17.01
C LYS A 169 -2.13 -14.22 -17.95
N VAL A 170 -2.69 -13.08 -17.54
CA VAL A 170 -2.71 -11.86 -18.35
C VAL A 170 -1.35 -11.15 -18.29
N LYS A 171 -0.90 -10.60 -19.42
CA LYS A 171 0.27 -9.71 -19.47
C LYS A 171 -0.11 -8.32 -19.01
N ALA A 172 0.68 -7.76 -18.10
CA ALA A 172 0.41 -6.47 -17.48
C ALA A 172 0.87 -5.30 -18.37
N ASP A 173 0.11 -4.21 -18.35
CA ASP A 173 0.55 -2.88 -18.79
C ASP A 173 1.18 -2.08 -17.64
N MET A 174 0.94 -2.47 -16.40
CA MET A 174 1.61 -1.93 -15.22
C MET A 174 1.72 -2.99 -14.13
N ILE A 175 2.87 -3.09 -13.47
CA ILE A 175 2.96 -3.76 -12.17
C ILE A 175 2.84 -2.67 -11.08
N PHE A 176 1.90 -2.80 -10.16
CA PHE A 176 1.74 -1.85 -9.06
C PHE A 176 1.59 -2.57 -7.74
N SER A 177 2.38 -2.21 -6.72
CA SER A 177 2.22 -2.82 -5.41
C SER A 177 2.81 -2.01 -4.24
N CYS A 178 2.35 -2.35 -3.04
CA CYS A 178 3.01 -2.08 -1.77
C CYS A 178 3.34 -3.45 -1.15
N PRO A 179 4.59 -3.92 -1.23
CA PRO A 179 4.97 -5.24 -0.76
C PRO A 179 4.92 -5.35 0.78
N PRO A 180 4.86 -6.59 1.32
CA PRO A 180 4.96 -6.81 2.76
C PRO A 180 6.33 -6.36 3.30
N TYR A 181 6.35 -5.86 4.53
CA TYR A 181 7.54 -5.32 5.18
C TYR A 181 8.28 -6.36 6.05
N ALA A 182 8.62 -7.52 5.46
CA ALA A 182 9.29 -8.64 6.12
C ALA A 182 8.73 -8.95 7.52
N ASP A 183 9.41 -8.46 8.57
CA ASP A 183 9.14 -8.79 9.97
C ASP A 183 8.19 -7.80 10.69
N LEU A 184 7.73 -6.73 10.03
CA LEU A 184 6.97 -5.65 10.70
C LEU A 184 5.54 -6.06 11.08
N GLU A 185 4.92 -6.95 10.30
CA GLU A 185 3.55 -7.41 10.50
C GLU A 185 3.49 -8.90 10.12
N LYS A 186 3.13 -9.77 11.07
CA LYS A 186 2.82 -11.17 10.76
C LYS A 186 1.39 -11.23 10.20
N TYR A 187 1.24 -11.62 8.95
CA TYR A 187 -0.05 -11.59 8.26
C TYR A 187 -0.86 -12.89 8.42
N SER A 188 -0.19 -14.04 8.59
CA SER A 188 -0.84 -15.34 8.82
C SER A 188 0.11 -16.34 9.50
N ASP A 189 -0.38 -17.54 9.81
CA ASP A 189 0.44 -18.68 10.28
C ASP A 189 0.91 -19.60 9.14
N ASP A 190 0.60 -19.27 7.88
CA ASP A 190 1.00 -20.08 6.73
C ASP A 190 2.52 -20.03 6.54
N VAL A 191 3.17 -21.18 6.41
CA VAL A 191 4.63 -21.26 6.22
C VAL A 191 5.12 -20.60 4.93
N ARG A 192 4.22 -20.40 3.96
CA ARG A 192 4.48 -19.70 2.70
C ARG A 192 4.35 -18.18 2.83
N ASP A 193 3.80 -17.70 3.93
CA ASP A 193 3.68 -16.27 4.18
C ASP A 193 5.09 -15.66 4.32
N LEU A 194 5.38 -14.68 3.47
CA LEU A 194 6.64 -13.96 3.46
C LEU A 194 6.98 -13.34 4.83
N SER A 195 5.98 -12.99 5.63
CA SER A 195 6.17 -12.45 6.98
C SER A 195 6.62 -13.48 8.03
N ASN A 196 6.55 -14.78 7.72
CA ASN A 196 7.02 -15.87 8.59
C ASN A 196 8.47 -16.29 8.31
N MET A 197 9.08 -15.79 7.23
CA MET A 197 10.45 -16.11 6.84
C MET A 197 11.46 -15.26 7.63
N ASP A 198 12.72 -15.72 7.72
CA ASP A 198 13.79 -14.80 8.07
C ASP A 198 14.04 -13.80 6.93
N TYR A 199 14.79 -12.73 7.22
CA TYR A 199 14.99 -11.66 6.24
C TYR A 199 15.69 -12.15 4.96
N HIS A 200 16.55 -13.17 5.04
CA HIS A 200 17.23 -13.70 3.85
C HIS A 200 16.25 -14.50 2.98
N GLY A 201 15.50 -15.42 3.57
CA GLY A 201 14.46 -16.17 2.85
C GLY A 201 13.37 -15.26 2.28
N PHE A 202 13.00 -14.21 3.01
CA PHE A 202 12.11 -13.16 2.54
C PHE A 202 12.65 -12.49 1.26
N ILE A 203 13.91 -12.02 1.29
CA ILE A 203 14.52 -11.37 0.12
C ILE A 203 14.63 -12.33 -1.07
N ASP A 204 14.95 -13.60 -0.85
CA ASP A 204 15.04 -14.59 -1.93
C ASP A 204 13.69 -14.80 -2.64
N ALA A 205 12.62 -15.03 -1.87
CA ALA A 205 11.27 -15.15 -2.41
C ALA A 205 10.81 -13.85 -3.06
N TYR A 206 11.09 -12.70 -2.43
CA TYR A 206 10.78 -11.38 -2.96
C TYR A 206 11.43 -11.12 -4.34
N ARG A 207 12.70 -11.51 -4.50
CA ARG A 207 13.42 -11.44 -5.79
C ARG A 207 12.82 -12.37 -6.83
N GLN A 208 12.40 -13.57 -6.44
CA GLN A 208 11.71 -14.49 -7.34
C GLN A 208 10.40 -13.89 -7.86
N ILE A 209 9.62 -13.26 -6.99
CA ILE A 209 8.35 -12.59 -7.33
C ILE A 209 8.60 -11.41 -8.29
N ILE A 210 9.58 -10.55 -7.99
CA ILE A 210 9.92 -9.42 -8.88
C ILE A 210 10.38 -9.92 -10.25
N LYS A 211 11.13 -11.03 -10.31
CA LYS A 211 11.52 -11.65 -11.58
C LYS A 211 10.31 -12.20 -12.35
N ALA A 212 9.29 -12.71 -11.67
CA ALA A 212 8.01 -13.09 -12.28
C ALA A 212 7.28 -11.84 -12.81
N CYS A 213 7.22 -10.76 -12.04
CA CYS A 213 6.67 -9.48 -12.48
C CYS A 213 7.35 -8.95 -13.76
N PHE A 214 8.68 -9.07 -13.88
CA PHE A 214 9.39 -8.73 -15.12
C PHE A 214 8.91 -9.53 -16.33
N ARG A 215 8.68 -10.84 -16.17
CA ARG A 215 8.16 -11.71 -17.24
C ARG A 215 6.72 -11.38 -17.60
N MET A 216 5.90 -11.01 -16.61
CA MET A 216 4.48 -10.67 -16.79
C MET A 216 4.27 -9.29 -17.42
N LEU A 217 5.17 -8.33 -17.17
CA LEU A 217 5.05 -6.98 -17.73
C LEU A 217 5.38 -6.97 -19.23
N LYS A 218 4.55 -6.30 -20.03
CA LYS A 218 4.82 -6.06 -21.45
C LYS A 218 6.06 -5.18 -21.62
N ASP A 219 6.70 -5.25 -22.79
CA ASP A 219 7.83 -4.37 -23.10
C ASP A 219 7.38 -2.91 -23.20
N ASN A 220 8.27 -2.00 -22.80
CA ASN A 220 8.03 -0.55 -22.77
C ASN A 220 6.83 -0.22 -21.89
N ARG A 221 6.87 -0.70 -20.64
CA ARG A 221 5.89 -0.42 -19.60
C ARG A 221 6.57 -0.21 -18.25
N PHE A 222 5.83 0.38 -17.32
CA PHE A 222 6.31 0.72 -16.00
C PHE A 222 5.92 -0.32 -14.94
N ALA A 223 6.75 -0.40 -13.90
CA ALA A 223 6.42 -1.03 -12.63
C ALA A 223 6.63 0.00 -11.52
N VAL A 224 5.71 0.09 -10.56
CA VAL A 224 5.76 1.07 -9.47
C VAL A 224 5.54 0.38 -8.14
N PHE A 225 6.51 0.51 -7.23
CA PHE A 225 6.48 -0.08 -5.90
C PHE A 225 6.56 1.00 -4.83
N VAL A 226 5.62 0.97 -3.87
CA VAL A 226 5.60 1.88 -2.72
C VAL A 226 6.20 1.17 -1.52
N VAL A 227 7.36 1.63 -1.05
CA VAL A 227 8.13 0.98 0.02
C VAL A 227 8.65 1.98 1.05
N GLY A 228 8.72 1.58 2.31
CA GLY A 228 9.44 2.27 3.37
C GLY A 228 10.54 1.39 3.98
N GLU A 229 11.56 2.04 4.55
CA GLU A 229 12.59 1.35 5.32
C GLU A 229 12.04 0.58 6.52
N VAL A 230 12.63 -0.60 6.75
CA VAL A 230 12.30 -1.49 7.88
C VAL A 230 13.49 -1.60 8.82
N ARG A 231 13.23 -1.77 10.12
CA ARG A 231 14.29 -1.90 11.12
C ARG A 231 14.42 -3.35 11.60
N ASP A 232 15.65 -3.79 11.83
CA ASP A 232 15.93 -5.07 12.49
C ASP A 232 15.61 -5.02 14.00
N LYS A 233 15.73 -6.17 14.67
CA LYS A 233 15.51 -6.30 16.12
C LYS A 233 16.50 -5.46 16.97
N LYS A 234 17.64 -5.04 16.40
CA LYS A 234 18.62 -4.13 17.04
C LYS A 234 18.25 -2.66 16.82
N GLY A 235 17.30 -2.38 15.94
CA GLY A 235 16.81 -1.05 15.62
C GLY A 235 17.55 -0.36 14.47
N ASN A 236 18.41 -1.05 13.74
CA ASN A 236 19.10 -0.54 12.56
C ASN A 236 18.20 -0.74 11.32
N TYR A 237 18.33 0.12 10.31
CA TYR A 237 17.63 -0.13 9.05
C TYR A 237 18.21 -1.37 8.36
N ARG A 238 17.34 -2.18 7.75
CA ARG A 238 17.73 -3.36 6.97
C ARG A 238 18.18 -3.00 5.55
N ASN A 239 18.03 -1.73 5.12
CA ASN A 239 18.31 -1.25 3.76
C ASN A 239 17.29 -1.74 2.73
N PHE A 240 16.03 -1.89 3.15
CA PHE A 240 15.00 -2.56 2.34
C PHE A 240 14.63 -1.81 1.07
N VAL A 241 14.72 -0.48 1.07
CA VAL A 241 14.50 0.30 -0.15
C VAL A 241 15.57 -0.04 -1.19
N SER A 242 16.84 -0.13 -0.78
CA SER A 242 17.94 -0.51 -1.67
C SER A 242 17.85 -1.97 -2.11
N ASP A 243 17.41 -2.88 -1.24
CA ASP A 243 17.21 -4.29 -1.60
C ASP A 243 16.11 -4.44 -2.64
N THR A 244 15.04 -3.63 -2.53
CA THR A 244 13.97 -3.55 -3.53
C THR A 244 14.52 -3.06 -4.87
N ILE A 245 15.26 -1.95 -4.89
CA ILE A 245 15.88 -1.43 -6.12
C ILE A 245 16.77 -2.50 -6.77
N SER A 246 17.60 -3.16 -5.98
CA SER A 246 18.52 -4.21 -6.45
C SER A 246 17.75 -5.40 -7.04
N ALA A 247 16.66 -5.83 -6.39
CA ALA A 247 15.82 -6.90 -6.89
C ALA A 247 15.19 -6.60 -8.26
N PHE A 248 14.75 -5.36 -8.49
CA PHE A 248 14.23 -4.92 -9.79
C PHE A 248 15.33 -4.86 -10.87
N ILE A 249 16.48 -4.28 -10.55
CA ILE A 249 17.62 -4.21 -11.49
C ILE A 249 18.07 -5.61 -11.89
N ASP A 250 18.23 -6.51 -10.93
CA ASP A 250 18.66 -7.90 -11.16
C ASP A 250 17.62 -8.72 -11.96
N ALA A 251 16.34 -8.35 -11.88
CA ALA A 251 15.29 -8.94 -12.71
C ALA A 251 15.31 -8.44 -14.16
N GLY A 252 16.01 -7.34 -14.45
CA GLY A 252 16.17 -6.77 -15.79
C GLY A 252 15.43 -5.43 -16.00
N PHE A 253 14.84 -4.85 -14.96
CA PHE A 253 14.25 -3.51 -15.05
C PHE A 253 15.34 -2.41 -15.02
N ASN A 254 15.04 -1.28 -15.63
CA ASN A 254 15.80 -0.05 -15.39
C ASN A 254 15.14 0.74 -14.25
N TYR A 255 15.92 1.15 -13.26
CA TYR A 255 15.45 2.11 -12.25
C TYR A 255 15.25 3.47 -12.91
N TYR A 256 14.01 3.94 -12.94
CA TYR A 256 13.59 5.03 -13.83
C TYR A 256 13.42 6.35 -13.07
N ASN A 257 12.54 6.38 -12.07
CA ASN A 257 12.28 7.55 -11.24
C ASN A 257 12.09 7.14 -9.78
N GLU A 258 12.14 8.13 -8.88
CA GLU A 258 11.59 8.01 -7.54
C GLU A 258 10.76 9.24 -7.14
N ALA A 259 9.84 9.01 -6.21
CA ALA A 259 9.15 10.07 -5.49
C ALA A 259 9.03 9.73 -3.99
N ILE A 260 8.80 10.76 -3.17
CA ILE A 260 8.60 10.65 -1.74
C ILE A 260 7.14 10.98 -1.43
N LEU A 261 6.40 10.01 -0.92
CA LEU A 261 5.08 10.23 -0.35
C LEU A 261 5.22 10.68 1.10
N VAL A 262 4.94 11.95 1.37
CA VAL A 262 4.84 12.48 2.73
C VAL A 262 3.46 12.14 3.29
N ASN A 263 3.45 11.30 4.32
CA ASN A 263 2.24 10.78 4.94
C ASN A 263 1.74 11.67 6.08
N VAL A 264 0.43 11.61 6.37
CA VAL A 264 -0.14 12.16 7.60
C VAL A 264 0.58 11.58 8.83
N VAL A 265 0.91 12.43 9.79
CA VAL A 265 1.75 12.05 10.93
C VAL A 265 0.99 11.26 12.01
N GLY A 266 -0.34 11.35 12.04
CA GLY A 266 -1.20 10.63 12.99
C GLY A 266 -0.70 10.72 14.44
N SER A 267 -0.58 9.57 15.10
CA SER A 267 -0.07 9.46 16.48
C SER A 267 1.47 9.39 16.58
N LEU A 268 2.21 9.52 15.47
CA LEU A 268 3.68 9.48 15.48
C LEU A 268 4.32 10.58 16.35
N PRO A 269 3.85 11.84 16.36
CA PRO A 269 4.43 12.88 17.22
C PRO A 269 4.43 12.50 18.71
N ILE A 270 3.42 11.76 19.15
CA ILE A 270 3.28 11.27 20.53
C ILE A 270 4.38 10.24 20.86
N ARG A 271 4.76 9.38 19.90
CA ARG A 271 5.74 8.31 20.10
C ARG A 271 7.19 8.77 19.87
N VAL A 272 7.41 9.68 18.90
CA VAL A 272 8.75 10.00 18.42
C VAL A 272 9.57 10.78 19.44
N GLY A 273 8.96 11.64 20.26
CA GLY A 273 9.69 12.48 21.21
C GLY A 273 10.56 11.67 22.18
N LYS A 274 9.98 10.63 22.80
CA LYS A 274 10.72 9.74 23.72
C LYS A 274 11.74 8.86 22.99
N GLN A 275 11.39 8.33 21.82
CA GLN A 275 12.31 7.49 21.03
C GLN A 275 13.53 8.29 20.56
N PHE A 276 13.32 9.52 20.10
CA PHE A 276 14.37 10.42 19.65
C PHE A 276 15.25 10.90 20.81
N SER A 277 14.67 11.23 21.96
CA SER A 277 15.45 11.63 23.14
C SER A 277 16.38 10.52 23.64
N GLN A 278 15.90 9.26 23.63
CA GLN A 278 16.64 8.10 24.12
C GLN A 278 17.65 7.51 23.14
N SER A 279 17.33 7.52 21.84
CA SER A 279 18.08 6.74 20.84
C SER A 279 18.37 7.48 19.54
N ARG A 280 17.96 8.75 19.43
CA ARG A 280 18.03 9.56 18.20
C ARG A 280 17.35 8.90 16.99
N LYS A 281 16.47 7.92 17.21
CA LYS A 281 15.68 7.31 16.15
C LYS A 281 14.65 8.31 15.63
N LEU A 282 14.67 8.50 14.32
CA LEU A 282 13.71 9.32 13.60
C LEU A 282 12.40 8.55 13.42
N GLY A 283 11.27 9.25 13.62
CA GLY A 283 9.97 8.77 13.19
C GLY A 283 9.82 8.97 11.70
N LYS A 284 9.71 7.88 10.93
CA LYS A 284 9.55 7.96 9.47
C LYS A 284 8.12 8.42 9.15
N THR A 285 8.01 9.53 8.43
CA THR A 285 6.73 10.12 8.00
C THR A 285 6.53 10.08 6.49
N HIS A 286 7.30 9.24 5.80
CA HIS A 286 7.25 9.16 4.35
C HIS A 286 7.47 7.73 3.86
N GLN A 287 7.06 7.47 2.62
CA GLN A 287 7.40 6.26 1.86
C GLN A 287 8.06 6.67 0.55
N ASN A 288 8.84 5.75 -0.01
CA ASN A 288 9.47 5.87 -1.30
C ASN A 288 8.55 5.24 -2.35
N ILE A 289 8.30 5.94 -3.43
CA ILE A 289 7.62 5.44 -4.62
C ILE A 289 8.72 5.19 -5.64
N LEU A 290 9.03 3.93 -5.88
CA LEU A 290 10.08 3.53 -6.80
C LEU A 290 9.44 3.19 -8.14
N VAL A 291 9.90 3.83 -9.20
CA VAL A 291 9.40 3.63 -10.56
C VAL A 291 10.49 2.96 -11.39
N PHE A 292 10.12 1.87 -12.04
CA PHE A 292 10.98 1.07 -12.88
C PHE A 292 10.37 0.95 -14.28
N VAL A 293 11.22 0.75 -15.29
CA VAL A 293 10.76 0.52 -16.67
C VAL A 293 11.37 -0.75 -17.25
N LYS A 294 10.54 -1.54 -17.93
CA LYS A 294 10.99 -2.62 -18.80
C LYS A 294 11.13 -2.08 -20.22
N GLY A 295 12.34 -2.10 -20.78
CA GLY A 295 12.61 -1.56 -22.11
C GLY A 295 12.78 -0.03 -22.12
N ASN A 296 12.16 0.65 -23.08
CA ASN A 296 12.39 2.07 -23.34
C ASN A 296 11.37 2.99 -22.64
N GLY A 297 11.87 3.90 -21.79
CA GLY A 297 11.05 4.86 -21.04
C GLY A 297 10.22 5.82 -21.90
N LYS A 298 10.73 6.27 -23.05
CA LYS A 298 9.97 7.16 -23.94
C LYS A 298 8.78 6.45 -24.58
N LYS A 299 8.98 5.20 -25.03
CA LYS A 299 7.88 4.36 -25.56
C LYS A 299 6.87 4.00 -24.47
N ALA A 300 7.34 3.80 -23.24
CA ALA A 300 6.46 3.55 -22.10
C ALA A 300 5.59 4.78 -21.79
N ALA A 301 6.19 5.97 -21.72
CA ALA A 301 5.45 7.23 -21.53
C ALA A 301 4.45 7.49 -22.67
N GLN A 302 4.85 7.27 -23.93
CA GLN A 302 3.95 7.37 -25.09
C GLN A 302 2.74 6.44 -24.99
N ALA A 303 2.89 5.26 -24.40
CA ALA A 303 1.78 4.33 -24.20
C ALA A 303 0.82 4.76 -23.08
N CYS A 304 1.29 5.53 -22.09
CA CYS A 304 0.45 6.10 -21.03
C CYS A 304 -0.47 7.20 -21.57
N GLY A 305 -0.04 7.93 -22.60
CA GLY A 305 -0.77 9.06 -23.16
C GLY A 305 -0.44 10.37 -22.43
N ASP A 306 -1.23 11.40 -22.70
CA ASP A 306 -1.08 12.70 -22.07
C ASP A 306 -1.60 12.69 -20.63
N VAL A 307 -0.94 13.46 -19.76
CA VAL A 307 -1.38 13.67 -18.37
C VAL A 307 -2.06 15.02 -18.28
N GLU A 308 -3.32 15.04 -17.83
CA GLU A 308 -4.03 16.27 -17.53
C GLU A 308 -3.55 16.83 -16.19
N ILE A 309 -2.99 18.04 -16.21
CA ILE A 309 -2.51 18.76 -15.02
C ILE A 309 -3.31 20.06 -14.95
N HIS A 310 -3.96 20.34 -13.82
CA HIS A 310 -4.56 21.65 -13.57
C HIS A 310 -3.69 22.45 -12.63
N MET A 311 -3.59 23.74 -12.94
CA MET A 311 -3.01 24.75 -12.05
C MET A 311 -4.16 25.34 -11.25
N ASP A 312 -4.09 25.30 -9.93
CA ASP A 312 -4.84 26.29 -9.15
C ASP A 312 -4.25 27.66 -9.54
N GLU A 313 -5.11 28.61 -9.92
CA GLU A 313 -4.68 30.02 -9.99
C GLU A 313 -4.14 30.37 -8.60
N GLU A 314 -2.86 30.74 -8.51
CA GLU A 314 -2.23 31.15 -7.26
C GLU A 314 -3.19 32.07 -6.51
N GLU A 315 -3.55 31.72 -5.26
CA GLU A 315 -4.09 32.72 -4.34
C GLU A 315 -3.03 33.81 -4.26
N ALA A 316 -3.27 34.90 -4.98
CA ALA A 316 -2.40 36.07 -5.00
C ALA A 316 -2.14 36.46 -3.54
N GLU A 317 -0.89 36.30 -3.11
CA GLU A 317 -0.42 36.72 -1.80
C GLU A 317 -0.82 38.19 -1.59
N ASN A 318 -1.72 38.43 -0.64
CA ASN A 318 -1.99 39.73 -0.03
C ASN A 318 -1.63 39.65 1.45
#